data_AF-A0A6C0EK35-F1
#
_entry.id   AF-A0A6C0EK35-F1
#
_cell.length_a   1.000
_cell.length_b   1.000
_cell.length_c   1.000
_cell.angle_alpha   90.00
_cell.angle_beta   90.00
_cell.angle_gamma   90.00
#
_symmetry.space_group_name_H-M   'P 1'
#
loop_
_entity.id
_entity.type
_entity.pdbx_description
1 polymer ?
#
loop_
_entity_poly.entity_id
_entity_poly.type
_entity_poly.pdbx_seq_one_letter_code
_entity_poly.pdbx_strand_id
1 'polypeptide(L)'
;MDTINSLYDTNNCMARLKSNLKNQCTHKKKSNSLFCGTHLKSSLIYRIDEPEPYKKNILKKIKLKRKILNLDNLYRTSEQSNINFNDLYHTCQHYKIGITEIEKENPPSIILKVITFLIHLESYKSNIKNIIKCQGIVRGYITRKLNRLRGPALLKRNLSNNDMDFLTYEPINNISINDFFSYKDLDGFIYSFTIKSLNYIIETSKLNPYNRKEIPIHSINNIKQILKLKKTDLIIDFNLPQDKESLIKQKCVNIFQRMDDLKLYTQPRWFLELDITKLKKLYSETEDIWSYRTMLTLEQKKKYTKTGTAFTEHVSKINKLQDKYILQNLILNEYEKFAYEGKTTDDCITACYWILMGLSIVSDSAAEGMPELVQSQIIN
;
A
#
# COMPACT_ATOMS: atom_id res chain seq x y z
N MET A 1 26.49 25.18 55.23
CA MET A 1 27.70 25.60 55.96
C MET A 1 28.58 26.30 54.96
N ASP A 2 28.52 27.62 54.96
CA ASP A 2 29.23 28.44 53.98
C ASP A 2 30.72 28.43 54.29
N THR A 3 31.51 27.80 53.42
CA THR A 3 32.96 27.74 53.55
C THR A 3 33.55 29.11 53.24
N ILE A 4 33.74 29.93 54.27
CA ILE A 4 34.60 31.11 54.21
C ILE A 4 36.04 30.61 54.02
N ASN A 5 36.73 31.10 52.99
CA ASN A 5 38.12 30.73 52.78
C ASN A 5 38.98 31.54 53.77
N SER A 6 39.51 30.90 54.81
CA SER A 6 40.26 31.57 55.88
C SER A 6 41.73 31.84 55.54
N LEU A 7 42.21 31.38 54.38
CA LEU A 7 43.57 31.57 53.89
C LEU A 7 43.57 32.51 52.68
N TYR A 8 43.73 33.81 52.93
CA TYR A 8 43.91 34.84 51.91
C TYR A 8 44.97 35.87 52.34
N ASP A 9 45.61 36.51 51.37
CA ASP A 9 46.65 37.52 51.61
C ASP A 9 46.02 38.92 51.60
N THR A 10 46.13 39.63 52.72
CA THR A 10 45.56 40.98 52.90
C THR A 10 46.26 42.06 52.08
N ASN A 11 47.46 41.78 51.53
CA ASN A 11 48.17 42.69 50.62
C ASN A 11 47.67 42.60 49.18
N ASN A 12 46.98 41.51 48.84
CA ASN A 12 46.44 41.27 47.52
C ASN A 12 44.97 41.71 47.42
N CYS A 13 44.49 41.80 46.19
CA CYS A 13 43.13 42.19 45.86
C CYS A 13 42.12 41.21 46.49
N MET A 14 41.13 41.74 47.23
CA MET A 14 40.15 40.93 47.97
C MET A 14 39.08 40.25 47.07
N ALA A 15 39.18 40.40 45.75
CA ALA A 15 38.28 39.76 44.80
C ALA A 15 38.66 38.28 44.53
N ARG A 16 37.64 37.43 44.38
CA ARG A 16 37.77 36.05 43.89
C ARG A 16 38.08 36.03 42.39
N LEU A 17 38.82 35.02 41.93
CA LEU A 17 39.02 34.80 40.50
C LEU A 17 37.72 34.31 39.85
N LYS A 18 37.36 34.85 38.67
CA LYS A 18 36.20 34.37 37.90
C LYS A 18 36.34 32.91 37.46
N SER A 19 37.56 32.46 37.19
CA SER A 19 37.87 31.09 36.77
C SER A 19 37.74 30.09 37.92
N ASN A 20 38.06 30.50 39.15
CA ASN A 20 37.91 29.68 40.34
C ASN A 20 37.55 30.55 41.53
N LEU A 21 36.28 30.49 41.94
CA LEU A 21 35.76 31.31 43.03
C LEU A 21 36.47 31.03 44.36
N LYS A 22 37.13 29.88 44.54
CA LYS A 22 37.86 29.59 45.78
C LYS A 22 39.16 30.38 45.91
N ASN A 23 39.71 30.89 44.82
CA ASN A 23 41.03 31.51 44.81
C ASN A 23 40.94 33.04 44.80
N GLN A 24 41.85 33.68 45.53
CA GLN A 24 42.01 35.13 45.56
C GLN A 24 42.72 35.63 44.29
N CYS A 25 42.37 36.82 43.83
CA CYS A 25 43.13 37.55 42.82
C CYS A 25 44.56 37.85 43.32
N THR A 26 45.57 37.51 42.51
CA THR A 26 46.99 37.64 42.87
C THR A 26 47.57 39.04 42.71
N HIS A 27 46.82 40.01 42.18
CA HIS A 27 47.30 41.38 42.01
C HIS A 27 47.24 42.16 43.33
N LYS A 28 48.26 43.00 43.59
CA LYS A 28 48.27 43.90 44.76
C LYS A 28 47.10 44.88 44.73
N LYS A 29 46.54 45.15 45.91
CA LYS A 29 45.50 46.18 46.08
C LYS A 29 46.09 47.58 45.89
N LYS A 30 45.29 48.55 45.43
CA LYS A 30 45.73 49.96 45.35
C LYS A 30 45.77 50.59 46.74
N SER A 31 46.62 51.60 46.96
CA SER A 31 46.84 52.24 48.27
C SER A 31 45.55 52.73 48.96
N ASN A 32 44.53 53.14 48.20
CA ASN A 32 43.21 53.56 48.70
C ASN A 32 42.05 52.60 48.35
N SER A 33 42.31 51.31 48.09
CA SER A 33 41.24 50.36 47.76
C SER A 33 41.54 48.93 48.23
N LEU A 34 40.49 48.15 48.47
CA LEU A 34 40.56 46.71 48.72
C LEU A 34 40.78 45.88 47.44
N PHE A 35 40.70 46.51 46.26
CA PHE A 35 40.78 45.84 44.98
C PHE A 35 41.93 46.36 44.10
N CYS A 36 42.37 45.54 43.16
CA CYS A 36 43.32 45.97 42.12
C CYS A 36 42.61 46.84 41.06
N GLY A 37 43.40 47.49 40.19
CA GLY A 37 42.88 48.41 39.18
C GLY A 37 41.86 47.82 38.20
N THR A 38 41.91 46.52 37.95
CA THR A 38 40.96 45.82 37.06
C THR A 38 39.64 45.52 37.77
N HIS A 39 39.69 45.04 39.02
CA HIS A 39 38.46 44.76 39.78
C HIS A 39 37.74 46.04 40.21
N LEU A 40 38.44 47.16 40.43
CA LEU A 40 37.81 48.47 40.63
C LEU A 40 36.89 48.91 39.48
N LYS A 41 37.15 48.42 38.25
CA LYS A 41 36.34 48.72 37.07
C LYS A 41 35.24 47.68 36.80
N SER A 42 35.18 46.60 37.58
CA SER A 42 34.21 45.52 37.38
C SER A 42 32.89 45.85 38.08
N SER A 43 31.77 45.69 37.38
CA SER A 43 30.42 45.86 37.94
C SER A 43 29.99 44.73 38.88
N LEU A 44 30.67 43.58 38.82
CA LEU A 44 30.38 42.42 39.64
C LEU A 44 31.69 41.88 40.24
N ILE A 45 31.83 41.97 41.56
CA ILE A 45 33.01 41.54 42.30
C ILE A 45 32.53 40.69 43.47
N TYR A 46 33.04 39.46 43.56
CA TYR A 46 32.80 38.60 44.71
C TYR A 46 34.03 38.61 45.61
N ARG A 47 33.82 38.80 46.90
CA ARG A 47 34.90 38.92 47.87
C ARG A 47 35.34 37.56 48.41
N ILE A 48 36.64 37.40 48.63
CA ILE A 48 37.25 36.14 49.08
C ILE A 48 36.91 35.82 50.55
N ASP A 49 36.68 36.87 51.34
CA ASP A 49 36.35 36.82 52.76
C ASP A 49 34.84 36.72 53.03
N GLU A 50 34.01 36.77 51.98
CA GLU A 50 32.56 36.55 52.06
C GLU A 50 32.19 35.13 51.62
N PRO A 51 31.04 34.57 52.05
CA PRO A 51 30.52 33.29 51.58
C PRO A 51 30.54 33.14 50.05
N GLU A 52 30.84 31.94 49.55
CA GLU A 52 30.83 31.69 48.10
C GLU A 52 29.42 31.97 47.52
N PRO A 53 29.30 32.78 46.45
CA PRO A 53 28.00 33.13 45.90
C PRO A 53 27.27 31.88 45.38
N TYR A 54 26.04 31.67 45.86
CA TYR A 54 25.24 30.49 45.56
C TYR A 54 24.93 30.38 44.05
N LYS A 55 25.23 29.24 43.42
CA LYS A 55 24.88 28.99 42.01
C LYS A 55 23.35 29.02 41.84
N LYS A 56 22.81 30.06 41.20
CA LYS A 56 21.37 30.24 40.86
C LYS A 56 20.72 29.07 40.09
N ASN A 57 21.48 28.09 39.61
CA ASN A 57 20.98 27.00 38.76
C ASN A 57 20.37 25.80 39.50
N ILE A 58 20.36 25.75 40.84
CA ILE A 58 19.80 24.60 41.58
C ILE A 58 18.27 24.69 41.74
N LEU A 59 17.67 25.88 41.69
CA LEU A 59 16.21 26.06 41.88
C LEU A 59 15.35 25.66 40.66
N LYS A 60 15.95 25.39 39.49
CA LYS A 60 15.18 25.05 38.26
C LYS A 60 14.87 23.55 38.07
N LYS A 61 15.18 22.66 39.02
CA LYS A 61 15.02 21.21 38.82
C LYS A 61 14.47 20.41 40.01
N ILE A 62 13.68 21.01 40.91
CA ILE A 62 12.77 20.21 41.73
C ILE A 62 11.54 19.93 40.86
N LYS A 63 11.54 18.80 40.14
CA LYS A 63 10.29 18.26 39.57
C LYS A 63 9.36 17.97 40.75
N LEU A 64 8.39 18.85 41.01
CA LEU A 64 7.30 18.55 41.94
C LEU A 64 6.69 17.22 41.51
N LYS A 65 6.73 16.23 42.41
CA LYS A 65 6.21 14.88 42.15
C LYS A 65 4.68 14.98 42.13
N ARG A 66 4.12 15.18 40.93
CA ARG A 66 2.67 15.30 40.74
C ARG A 66 1.97 14.03 41.16
N LYS A 67 0.90 14.15 41.94
CA LYS A 67 0.12 13.03 42.46
C LYS A 67 -1.02 12.69 41.51
N ILE A 68 -1.33 11.40 41.38
CA ILE A 68 -2.57 10.94 40.74
C ILE A 68 -3.65 10.88 41.83
N LEU A 69 -4.75 11.60 41.63
CA LEU A 69 -5.84 11.70 42.59
C LEU A 69 -6.71 10.43 42.56
N ASN A 70 -7.15 9.98 43.73
CA ASN A 70 -8.17 8.94 43.92
C ASN A 70 -9.48 9.53 44.50
N LEU A 71 -10.54 8.73 44.62
CA LEU A 71 -11.84 9.19 45.13
C LEU A 71 -11.73 9.78 46.55
N ASP A 72 -10.93 9.17 47.44
CA ASP A 72 -10.68 9.72 48.78
C ASP A 72 -10.05 11.11 48.75
N ASN A 73 -9.19 11.40 47.77
CA ASN A 73 -8.57 12.72 47.61
C ASN A 73 -9.58 13.79 47.16
N LEU A 74 -10.71 13.39 46.59
CA LEU A 74 -11.74 14.28 46.05
C LEU A 74 -12.95 14.42 46.99
N TYR A 75 -13.25 13.41 47.81
CA TYR A 75 -14.36 13.45 48.79
C TYR A 75 -14.00 14.07 50.14
N ARG A 76 -12.73 14.02 50.58
CA ARG A 76 -12.32 14.55 51.92
C ARG A 76 -12.25 16.08 52.02
N THR A 77 -12.42 16.78 50.91
CA THR A 77 -12.51 18.23 50.85
C THR A 77 -13.95 18.66 51.06
N SER A 78 -14.37 18.80 52.32
CA SER A 78 -15.61 19.50 52.70
C SER A 78 -15.61 20.97 52.27
N GLU A 79 -14.46 21.46 51.79
CA GLU A 79 -14.30 22.74 51.11
C GLU A 79 -13.60 22.48 49.77
N GLN A 80 -14.23 22.85 48.65
CA GLN A 80 -13.69 22.75 47.29
C GLN A 80 -12.37 23.54 47.06
N SER A 81 -11.78 24.09 48.12
CA SER A 81 -10.69 25.08 48.13
C SER A 81 -9.26 24.50 48.16
N ASN A 82 -9.06 23.19 48.36
CA ASN A 82 -7.71 22.62 48.55
C ASN A 82 -7.26 21.56 47.52
N ILE A 83 -7.96 21.39 46.39
CA ILE A 83 -7.53 20.47 45.33
C ILE A 83 -6.44 21.15 44.48
N ASN A 84 -5.24 20.56 44.44
CA ASN A 84 -4.17 21.04 43.58
C ASN A 84 -4.52 20.81 42.11
N PHE A 85 -4.75 21.90 41.38
CA PHE A 85 -5.05 21.90 39.94
C PHE A 85 -4.02 21.16 39.09
N ASN A 86 -2.74 21.28 39.44
CA ASN A 86 -1.69 20.59 38.69
C ASN A 86 -1.80 19.06 38.84
N ASP A 87 -2.24 18.56 39.99
CA ASP A 87 -2.48 17.14 40.23
C ASP A 87 -3.76 16.66 39.55
N LEU A 88 -4.79 17.52 39.48
CA LEU A 88 -6.02 17.26 38.73
C LEU A 88 -5.75 17.13 37.22
N TYR A 89 -5.04 18.09 36.63
CA TYR A 89 -4.64 18.03 35.22
C TYR A 89 -3.72 16.85 34.95
N HIS A 90 -2.78 16.54 35.85
CA HIS A 90 -1.93 15.36 35.74
C HIS A 90 -2.73 14.05 35.80
N THR A 91 -3.76 13.99 36.64
CA THR A 91 -4.68 12.85 36.72
C THR A 91 -5.47 12.67 35.41
N CYS A 92 -5.95 13.78 34.84
CA CYS A 92 -6.64 13.75 33.55
C CYS A 92 -5.71 13.28 32.42
N GLN A 93 -4.46 13.75 32.39
CA GLN A 93 -3.46 13.30 31.42
C GLN A 93 -3.14 11.81 31.58
N HIS A 94 -2.97 11.34 32.82
CA HIS A 94 -2.69 9.94 33.11
C HIS A 94 -3.80 9.01 32.60
N TYR A 95 -5.07 9.36 32.86
CA TYR A 95 -6.23 8.57 32.42
C TYR A 95 -6.75 8.93 31.03
N LYS A 96 -6.11 9.88 30.33
CA LYS A 96 -6.53 10.41 29.03
C LYS A 96 -7.98 10.92 29.01
N ILE A 97 -8.40 11.57 30.10
CA ILE A 97 -9.70 12.23 30.19
C ILE A 97 -9.61 13.54 29.38
N GLY A 98 -10.42 13.65 28.33
CA GLY A 98 -10.46 14.86 27.49
C GLY A 98 -11.00 16.06 28.27
N ILE A 99 -10.33 17.21 28.15
CA ILE A 99 -10.73 18.48 28.76
C ILE A 99 -10.90 19.50 27.63
N THR A 100 -12.05 20.16 27.56
CA THR A 100 -12.33 21.24 26.60
C THR A 100 -11.76 22.57 27.10
N GLU A 101 -11.65 23.57 26.22
CA GLU A 101 -11.16 24.89 26.61
C GLU A 101 -12.09 25.57 27.63
N ILE A 102 -13.41 25.44 27.44
CA ILE A 102 -14.45 25.95 28.36
C ILE A 102 -14.31 25.30 29.75
N GLU A 103 -14.01 24.00 29.81
CA GLU A 103 -13.84 23.28 31.08
C GLU A 103 -12.60 23.77 31.86
N LYS A 104 -11.55 24.27 31.20
CA LYS A 104 -10.35 24.82 31.89
C LYS A 104 -10.66 26.07 32.70
N GLU A 105 -11.67 26.84 32.28
CA GLU A 105 -12.15 28.04 32.97
C GLU A 105 -13.12 27.71 34.11
N ASN A 106 -13.61 26.46 34.19
CA ASN A 106 -14.55 25.99 35.21
C ASN A 106 -14.04 24.75 35.98
N PRO A 107 -13.13 24.96 36.96
CA PRO A 107 -12.60 23.95 37.87
C PRO A 107 -13.57 22.88 38.43
N PRO A 108 -14.76 23.22 38.98
CA PRO A 108 -15.74 22.20 39.42
C PRO A 108 -16.14 21.18 38.35
N SER A 109 -16.25 21.60 37.08
CA SER A 109 -16.66 20.72 35.99
C SER A 109 -15.63 19.61 35.74
N ILE A 110 -14.34 19.95 35.74
CA ILE A 110 -13.25 18.97 35.59
C ILE A 110 -13.26 18.00 36.78
N ILE A 111 -13.44 18.50 38.01
CA ILE A 111 -13.49 17.67 39.21
C ILE A 111 -14.64 16.65 39.09
N LEU A 112 -15.84 17.08 38.72
CA LEU A 112 -17.00 16.20 38.54
C LEU A 112 -16.75 15.12 37.48
N LYS A 113 -16.11 15.49 36.37
CA LYS A 113 -15.73 14.56 35.29
C LYS A 113 -14.74 13.50 35.76
N VAL A 114 -13.74 13.90 36.54
CA VAL A 114 -12.75 12.99 37.14
C VAL A 114 -13.41 12.08 38.18
N ILE A 115 -14.26 12.62 39.06
CA ILE A 115 -15.02 11.82 40.04
C ILE A 115 -15.86 10.76 39.31
N THR A 116 -16.64 11.17 38.31
CA THR A 116 -17.50 10.28 37.52
C THR A 116 -16.67 9.17 36.87
N PHE A 117 -15.54 9.51 36.24
CA PHE A 117 -14.62 8.54 35.66
C PHE A 117 -14.09 7.55 36.70
N LEU A 118 -13.64 8.03 37.86
CA LEU A 118 -13.07 7.18 38.91
C LEU A 118 -14.12 6.24 39.52
N ILE A 119 -15.37 6.69 39.72
CA ILE A 119 -16.48 5.85 40.17
C ILE A 119 -16.73 4.72 39.17
N HIS A 120 -16.80 5.05 37.87
CA HIS A 120 -16.93 4.02 36.84
C HIS A 120 -15.75 3.06 36.84
N LEU A 121 -14.52 3.57 37.00
CA LEU A 121 -13.31 2.75 37.07
C LEU A 121 -13.34 1.77 38.25
N GLU A 122 -13.76 2.20 39.44
CA GLU A 122 -13.93 1.31 40.60
C GLU A 122 -15.03 0.28 40.36
N SER A 123 -16.17 0.69 39.81
CA SER A 123 -17.25 -0.23 39.42
C SER A 123 -16.77 -1.28 38.42
N TYR A 124 -15.96 -0.90 37.43
CA TYR A 124 -15.35 -1.82 36.47
C TYR A 124 -14.35 -2.78 37.15
N LYS A 125 -13.50 -2.28 38.05
CA LYS A 125 -12.54 -3.10 38.80
C LYS A 125 -13.25 -4.15 39.65
N SER A 126 -14.31 -3.77 40.35
CA SER A 126 -15.13 -4.68 41.16
C SER A 126 -15.81 -5.75 40.32
N ASN A 127 -16.16 -5.43 39.07
CA ASN A 127 -16.87 -6.34 38.15
C ASN A 127 -15.98 -6.96 37.06
N ILE A 128 -14.65 -6.86 37.17
CA ILE A 128 -13.71 -7.19 36.09
C ILE A 128 -13.87 -8.63 35.57
N LYS A 129 -14.10 -9.59 36.47
CA LYS A 129 -14.29 -11.01 36.12
C LYS A 129 -15.54 -11.22 35.24
N ASN A 130 -16.64 -10.56 35.59
CA ASN A 130 -17.89 -10.62 34.82
C ASN A 130 -17.75 -9.94 33.46
N ILE A 131 -17.06 -8.80 33.41
CA ILE A 131 -16.78 -8.08 32.16
C ILE A 131 -15.95 -8.96 31.22
N ILE A 132 -14.87 -9.57 31.71
CA ILE A 132 -14.02 -10.47 30.92
C ILE A 132 -14.84 -11.67 30.40
N LYS A 133 -15.74 -12.23 31.24
CA LYS A 133 -16.64 -13.32 30.84
C LYS A 133 -17.55 -12.88 29.69
N CYS A 134 -18.22 -11.74 29.81
CA CYS A 134 -19.07 -11.19 28.75
C CYS A 134 -18.28 -10.92 27.46
N GLN A 135 -17.10 -10.30 27.56
CA GLN A 135 -16.21 -10.07 26.42
C GLN A 135 -15.77 -11.39 25.77
N GLY A 136 -15.51 -12.44 26.56
CA GLY A 136 -15.20 -13.78 26.06
C GLY A 136 -16.34 -14.38 25.23
N ILE A 137 -17.58 -14.26 25.73
CA ILE A 137 -18.79 -14.73 25.02
C ILE A 137 -18.93 -13.99 23.69
N VAL A 138 -18.80 -12.66 23.69
CA VAL A 138 -18.91 -11.84 22.48
C VAL A 138 -17.81 -12.16 21.47
N ARG A 139 -16.55 -12.23 21.90
CA ARG A 139 -15.42 -12.62 21.01
C ARG A 139 -15.63 -14.00 20.41
N GLY A 140 -16.09 -14.96 21.21
CA GLY A 140 -16.42 -16.31 20.74
C GLY A 140 -17.55 -16.30 19.70
N TYR A 141 -18.60 -15.53 19.92
CA TYR A 141 -19.70 -15.36 18.97
C TYR A 141 -19.22 -14.80 17.64
N ILE A 142 -18.44 -13.71 17.65
CA ILE A 142 -17.88 -13.08 16.45
C ILE A 142 -17.00 -14.07 15.69
N THR A 143 -16.10 -14.77 16.39
CA THR A 143 -15.19 -15.75 15.79
C THR A 143 -15.97 -16.90 15.13
N ARG A 144 -16.97 -17.47 15.81
CA ARG A 144 -17.81 -18.52 15.25
C ARG A 144 -18.61 -18.04 14.04
N LYS A 145 -19.13 -16.82 14.08
CA LYS A 145 -19.83 -16.20 12.94
C LYS A 145 -18.89 -16.08 11.73
N LEU A 146 -17.69 -15.53 11.90
CA LEU A 146 -16.69 -15.42 10.84
C LEU A 146 -16.30 -16.79 10.27
N ASN A 147 -16.10 -17.79 11.14
CA ASN A 147 -15.75 -19.14 10.70
C ASN A 147 -16.86 -19.77 9.86
N ARG A 148 -18.14 -19.54 10.19
CA ARG A 148 -19.27 -20.00 9.37
C ARG A 148 -19.31 -19.30 8.01
N LEU A 149 -18.99 -18.01 7.96
CA LEU A 149 -18.94 -17.26 6.69
C LEU A 149 -17.81 -17.76 5.77
N ARG A 150 -16.66 -18.15 6.33
CA ARG A 150 -15.52 -18.69 5.57
C ARG A 150 -15.78 -20.07 4.95
N GLY A 151 -16.85 -20.73 5.36
CA GLY A 151 -17.33 -21.93 4.69
C GLY A 151 -16.82 -23.27 5.23
N PRO A 152 -17.21 -24.37 4.56
CA PRO A 152 -17.22 -25.72 5.15
C PRO A 152 -15.84 -26.34 5.36
N ALA A 153 -14.83 -25.98 4.56
CA ALA A 153 -13.50 -26.58 4.64
C ALA A 153 -12.54 -25.81 5.57
N LEU A 154 -12.98 -24.75 6.27
CA LEU A 154 -12.09 -23.91 7.08
C LEU A 154 -11.26 -24.71 8.11
N LEU A 155 -11.92 -25.61 8.84
CA LEU A 155 -11.29 -26.44 9.87
C LEU A 155 -10.85 -27.82 9.34
N LYS A 156 -11.48 -28.29 8.26
CA LYS A 156 -11.22 -29.59 7.64
C LYS A 156 -10.80 -29.35 6.18
N ARG A 157 -9.53 -28.98 6.01
CA ARG A 157 -8.97 -28.57 4.70
C ARG A 157 -8.98 -29.70 3.67
N ASN A 158 -8.87 -30.94 4.13
CA ASN A 158 -8.96 -32.16 3.33
C ASN A 158 -10.33 -32.38 2.65
N LEU A 159 -11.37 -31.61 3.00
CA LEU A 159 -12.64 -31.63 2.29
C LEU A 159 -12.57 -30.89 0.94
N SER A 160 -11.50 -30.14 0.68
CA SER A 160 -11.34 -29.38 -0.55
C SER A 160 -11.02 -30.30 -1.72
N ASN A 161 -11.61 -30.03 -2.87
CA ASN A 161 -11.37 -30.74 -4.13
C ASN A 161 -10.14 -30.23 -4.90
N ASN A 162 -9.56 -29.11 -4.47
CA ASN A 162 -8.33 -28.55 -5.02
C ASN A 162 -7.23 -28.51 -3.96
N ASP A 163 -6.00 -28.80 -4.37
CA ASP A 163 -4.83 -28.87 -3.48
C ASP A 163 -4.12 -27.52 -3.30
N MET A 164 -4.20 -26.66 -4.32
CA MET A 164 -3.55 -25.34 -4.37
C MET A 164 -4.58 -24.24 -4.63
N ASP A 165 -4.26 -23.00 -4.31
CA ASP A 165 -4.98 -21.81 -4.75
C ASP A 165 -4.51 -21.35 -6.14
N PHE A 166 -5.43 -20.98 -7.04
CA PHE A 166 -5.10 -20.74 -8.45
C PHE A 166 -4.32 -19.44 -8.71
N LEU A 167 -4.44 -18.43 -7.83
CA LEU A 167 -3.83 -17.11 -8.04
C LEU A 167 -2.53 -16.98 -7.26
N THR A 168 -2.54 -17.43 -6.00
CA THR A 168 -1.39 -17.33 -5.09
C THR A 168 -0.47 -18.55 -5.17
N TYR A 169 -0.93 -19.66 -5.76
CA TYR A 169 -0.25 -20.96 -5.79
C TYR A 169 0.09 -21.50 -4.40
N GLU A 170 -0.57 -21.00 -3.34
CA GLU A 170 -0.40 -21.48 -1.99
C GLU A 170 -1.16 -22.81 -1.80
N PRO A 171 -0.54 -23.84 -1.18
CA PRO A 171 -1.26 -25.04 -0.79
C PRO A 171 -2.43 -24.73 0.14
N ILE A 172 -3.59 -25.35 -0.09
CA ILE A 172 -4.83 -25.10 0.69
C ILE A 172 -4.64 -25.36 2.18
N ASN A 173 -3.75 -26.28 2.55
CA ASN A 173 -3.39 -26.59 3.92
C ASN A 173 -2.55 -25.49 4.60
N ASN A 174 -1.85 -24.67 3.83
CA ASN A 174 -0.96 -23.63 4.34
C ASN A 174 -1.67 -22.27 4.47
N ILE A 175 -2.76 -22.04 3.72
CA ILE A 175 -3.53 -20.80 3.77
C ILE A 175 -4.00 -20.50 5.20
N SER A 176 -3.60 -19.34 5.71
CA SER A 176 -3.98 -18.90 7.07
C SER A 176 -5.50 -18.89 7.28
N ILE A 177 -5.97 -19.21 8.48
CA ILE A 177 -7.42 -19.16 8.84
C ILE A 177 -8.02 -17.78 8.50
N ASN A 178 -7.25 -16.72 8.65
CA ASN A 178 -7.73 -15.38 8.39
C ASN A 178 -7.96 -15.12 6.92
N ASP A 179 -7.16 -15.69 6.05
CA ASP A 179 -7.23 -15.48 4.60
C ASP A 179 -7.89 -16.63 3.84
N PHE A 180 -8.40 -17.64 4.54
CA PHE A 180 -9.05 -18.78 3.92
C PHE A 180 -10.54 -18.52 3.65
N PHE A 181 -11.00 -19.02 2.50
CA PHE A 181 -12.41 -19.18 2.18
C PHE A 181 -12.66 -20.48 1.43
N SER A 182 -13.82 -21.08 1.65
CA SER A 182 -14.29 -22.24 0.90
C SER A 182 -15.79 -22.15 0.63
N TYR A 183 -16.26 -22.80 -0.43
CA TYR A 183 -17.68 -22.98 -0.66
C TYR A 183 -17.97 -24.32 -1.30
N LYS A 184 -19.22 -24.76 -1.15
CA LYS A 184 -19.75 -25.95 -1.81
C LYS A 184 -20.46 -25.52 -3.09
N ASP A 185 -20.12 -26.12 -4.22
CA ASP A 185 -20.77 -25.84 -5.50
C ASP A 185 -22.13 -26.55 -5.62
N LEU A 186 -22.76 -26.45 -6.81
CA LEU A 186 -24.06 -27.06 -7.09
C LEU A 186 -24.02 -28.59 -7.13
N ASP A 187 -22.89 -29.19 -7.52
CA ASP A 187 -22.71 -30.64 -7.57
C ASP A 187 -22.34 -31.23 -6.20
N GLY A 188 -21.95 -30.36 -5.29
CA GLY A 188 -21.59 -30.70 -3.93
C GLY A 188 -20.10 -30.87 -3.67
N PHE A 189 -19.26 -30.51 -4.62
CA PHE A 189 -17.81 -30.39 -4.43
C PHE A 189 -17.48 -29.13 -3.64
N ILE A 190 -16.40 -29.19 -2.86
CA ILE A 190 -15.97 -28.06 -2.03
C ILE A 190 -14.67 -27.52 -2.60
N TYR A 191 -14.67 -26.23 -2.94
CA TYR A 191 -13.47 -25.55 -3.42
C TYR A 191 -13.01 -24.51 -2.42
N SER A 192 -11.69 -24.40 -2.29
CA SER A 192 -11.02 -23.55 -1.31
C SER A 192 -10.07 -22.58 -1.99
N PHE A 193 -10.01 -21.37 -1.46
CA PHE A 193 -9.30 -20.24 -2.04
C PHE A 193 -8.73 -19.36 -0.92
N THR A 194 -7.74 -18.53 -1.27
CA THR A 194 -7.49 -17.32 -0.47
C THR A 194 -8.63 -16.32 -0.68
N ILE A 195 -8.91 -15.45 0.28
CA ILE A 195 -9.94 -14.41 0.14
C ILE A 195 -9.55 -13.47 -1.02
N LYS A 196 -8.25 -13.20 -1.21
CA LYS A 196 -7.75 -12.40 -2.33
C LYS A 196 -8.11 -13.04 -3.67
N SER A 197 -7.82 -14.33 -3.83
CA SER A 197 -8.08 -15.09 -5.07
C SER A 197 -9.56 -15.17 -5.39
N LEU A 198 -10.40 -15.37 -4.38
CA LEU A 198 -11.83 -15.43 -4.61
C LEU A 198 -12.44 -14.06 -4.89
N ASN A 199 -11.94 -12.97 -4.27
CA ASN A 199 -12.35 -11.61 -4.62
C ASN A 199 -12.02 -11.28 -6.08
N TYR A 200 -10.84 -11.69 -6.56
CA TYR A 200 -10.45 -11.54 -7.97
C TYR A 200 -11.46 -12.18 -8.93
N ILE A 201 -11.86 -13.43 -8.66
CA ILE A 201 -12.83 -14.13 -9.51
C ILE A 201 -14.18 -13.41 -9.49
N ILE A 202 -14.64 -12.97 -8.32
CA ILE A 202 -15.94 -12.30 -8.17
C ILE A 202 -16.00 -10.99 -8.98
N GLU A 203 -14.88 -10.28 -9.09
CA GLU A 203 -14.75 -9.03 -9.85
C GLU A 203 -14.60 -9.25 -11.36
N THR A 204 -14.03 -10.37 -11.79
CA THR A 204 -13.70 -10.62 -13.21
C THR A 204 -14.73 -11.49 -13.93
N SER A 205 -14.81 -12.78 -13.59
CA SER A 205 -15.59 -13.77 -14.35
C SER A 205 -16.78 -14.34 -13.58
N LYS A 206 -16.71 -14.35 -12.25
CA LYS A 206 -17.64 -15.06 -11.33
C LYS A 206 -17.72 -16.58 -11.56
N LEU A 207 -16.79 -17.14 -12.32
CA LEU A 207 -16.70 -18.57 -12.61
C LEU A 207 -15.53 -19.17 -11.83
N ASN A 208 -15.78 -20.33 -11.20
CA ASN A 208 -14.76 -21.09 -10.53
C ASN A 208 -13.68 -21.55 -11.55
N PRO A 209 -12.39 -21.27 -11.31
CA PRO A 209 -11.32 -21.63 -12.26
C PRO A 209 -11.15 -23.14 -12.44
N TYR A 210 -11.57 -23.97 -11.48
CA TYR A 210 -11.37 -25.42 -11.52
C TYR A 210 -12.43 -26.17 -12.32
N ASN A 211 -13.67 -25.69 -12.33
CA ASN A 211 -14.79 -26.39 -12.99
C ASN A 211 -15.63 -25.49 -13.90
N ARG A 212 -15.29 -24.19 -14.01
CA ARG A 212 -15.95 -23.16 -14.81
C ARG A 212 -17.43 -22.92 -14.46
N LYS A 213 -17.88 -23.39 -13.30
CA LYS A 213 -19.25 -23.17 -12.81
C LYS A 213 -19.35 -21.84 -12.08
N GLU A 214 -20.55 -21.25 -12.09
CA GLU A 214 -20.82 -20.02 -11.35
C GLU A 214 -20.63 -20.21 -9.85
N ILE A 215 -20.06 -19.20 -9.20
CA ILE A 215 -19.94 -19.17 -7.75
C ILE A 215 -21.33 -18.91 -7.14
N PRO A 216 -21.80 -19.73 -6.20
CA PRO A 216 -23.09 -19.52 -5.56
C PRO A 216 -23.23 -18.13 -4.92
N ILE A 217 -24.36 -17.48 -5.14
CA ILE A 217 -24.65 -16.10 -4.66
C ILE A 217 -24.45 -15.96 -3.15
N HIS A 218 -24.82 -16.97 -2.37
CA HIS A 218 -24.63 -16.96 -0.92
C HIS A 218 -23.14 -16.88 -0.53
N SER A 219 -22.25 -17.50 -1.31
CA SER A 219 -20.80 -17.48 -1.08
C SER A 219 -20.20 -16.11 -1.40
N ILE A 220 -20.67 -15.48 -2.48
CA ILE A 220 -20.32 -14.10 -2.83
C ILE A 220 -20.73 -13.15 -1.69
N ASN A 221 -21.94 -13.30 -1.17
CA ASN A 221 -22.44 -12.49 -0.06
C ASN A 221 -21.63 -12.71 1.23
N ASN A 222 -21.22 -13.95 1.52
CA ASN A 222 -20.39 -14.25 2.67
C ASN A 222 -19.03 -13.54 2.61
N ILE A 223 -18.37 -13.52 1.44
CA ILE A 223 -17.13 -12.77 1.25
C ILE A 223 -17.33 -11.27 1.48
N LYS A 224 -18.35 -10.69 0.85
CA LYS A 224 -18.64 -9.25 1.04
C LYS A 224 -18.86 -8.90 2.50
N GLN A 225 -19.53 -9.77 3.27
CA GLN A 225 -19.67 -9.61 4.71
C GLN A 225 -18.33 -9.71 5.46
N ILE A 226 -17.48 -10.67 5.11
CA ILE A 226 -16.14 -10.81 5.71
C ILE A 226 -15.30 -9.55 5.47
N LEU A 227 -15.26 -9.04 4.23
CA LEU A 227 -14.50 -7.84 3.87
C LEU A 227 -15.01 -6.60 4.63
N LYS A 228 -16.33 -6.43 4.71
CA LYS A 228 -16.96 -5.37 5.49
C LYS A 228 -16.59 -5.44 6.97
N LEU A 229 -16.57 -6.63 7.56
CA LEU A 229 -16.21 -6.83 8.97
C LEU A 229 -14.73 -6.60 9.24
N LYS A 230 -13.85 -6.90 8.28
CA LYS A 230 -12.42 -6.67 8.40
C LYS A 230 -12.01 -5.21 8.16
N LYS A 231 -12.86 -4.38 7.53
CA LYS A 231 -12.52 -3.03 7.04
C LYS A 231 -11.27 -3.03 6.16
N THR A 232 -11.14 -4.06 5.32
CA THR A 232 -10.00 -4.23 4.41
C THR A 232 -10.49 -4.18 2.99
N ASP A 233 -9.96 -3.24 2.21
CA ASP A 233 -10.06 -3.25 0.76
C ASP A 233 -8.95 -4.16 0.22
N LEU A 234 -9.33 -5.20 -0.51
CA LEU A 234 -8.39 -6.10 -1.17
C LEU A 234 -8.10 -5.56 -2.57
N ILE A 235 -7.21 -4.59 -2.66
CA ILE A 235 -6.69 -4.14 -3.95
C ILE A 235 -5.75 -5.24 -4.46
N ILE A 236 -6.13 -5.88 -5.57
CA ILE A 236 -5.26 -6.80 -6.27
C ILE A 236 -4.47 -5.97 -7.28
N ASP A 237 -3.25 -5.59 -6.89
CA ASP A 237 -2.30 -4.98 -7.81
C ASP A 237 -1.72 -6.10 -8.67
N PHE A 238 -2.29 -6.32 -9.85
CA PHE A 238 -1.54 -6.97 -10.91
C PHE A 238 -0.45 -5.99 -11.27
N ASN A 239 0.81 -6.39 -11.17
CA ASN A 239 1.90 -5.69 -11.87
C ASN A 239 1.60 -5.80 -13.37
N LEU A 240 0.66 -4.99 -13.86
CA LEU A 240 0.39 -4.83 -15.26
C LEU A 240 1.71 -4.37 -15.87
N PRO A 241 2.17 -5.01 -16.95
CA PRO A 241 3.40 -4.58 -17.56
C PRO A 241 3.27 -3.12 -17.96
N GLN A 242 4.11 -2.27 -17.35
CA GLN A 242 4.14 -0.85 -17.66
C GLN A 242 5.14 -0.55 -18.80
N ASP A 243 6.08 -1.46 -19.05
CA ASP A 243 7.07 -1.28 -20.11
C ASP A 243 6.45 -1.55 -21.49
N LYS A 244 6.90 -0.76 -22.48
CA LYS A 244 6.37 -0.79 -23.85
C LYS A 244 6.50 -2.16 -24.50
N GLU A 245 7.59 -2.87 -24.22
CA GLU A 245 7.86 -4.19 -24.80
C GLU A 245 6.84 -5.22 -24.32
N SER A 246 6.61 -5.28 -23.01
CA SER A 246 5.65 -6.22 -22.44
C SER A 246 4.22 -5.92 -22.86
N LEU A 247 3.84 -4.64 -23.01
CA LEU A 247 2.52 -4.26 -23.56
C LEU A 247 2.34 -4.75 -25.00
N ILE A 248 3.36 -4.60 -25.85
CA ILE A 248 3.33 -5.09 -27.23
C ILE A 248 3.26 -6.61 -27.28
N LYS A 249 4.03 -7.30 -26.43
CA LYS A 249 3.97 -8.76 -26.31
C LYS A 249 2.56 -9.24 -25.92
N GLN A 250 1.96 -8.63 -24.90
CA GLN A 250 0.59 -8.95 -24.49
C GLN A 250 -0.42 -8.69 -25.63
N LYS A 251 -0.30 -7.57 -26.33
CA LYS A 251 -1.15 -7.26 -27.47
C LYS A 251 -1.01 -8.32 -28.59
N CYS A 252 0.22 -8.70 -28.92
CA CYS A 252 0.48 -9.75 -29.90
C CYS A 252 -0.14 -11.09 -29.48
N VAL A 253 0.07 -11.51 -28.22
CA VAL A 253 -0.50 -12.76 -27.70
C VAL A 253 -2.03 -12.74 -27.78
N ASN A 254 -2.69 -11.65 -27.41
CA ASN A 254 -4.15 -11.54 -27.47
C ASN A 254 -4.69 -11.67 -28.91
N ILE A 255 -4.04 -11.02 -29.88
CA ILE A 255 -4.45 -11.10 -31.29
C ILE A 255 -4.26 -12.52 -31.83
N PHE A 256 -3.15 -13.18 -31.51
CA PHE A 256 -2.88 -14.54 -31.97
C PHE A 256 -3.82 -15.56 -31.30
N GLN A 257 -4.10 -15.41 -30.00
CA GLN A 257 -5.15 -16.20 -29.32
C GLN A 257 -6.51 -16.04 -29.99
N ARG A 258 -6.85 -14.82 -30.41
CA ARG A 258 -8.07 -14.57 -31.18
C ARG A 258 -8.07 -15.31 -32.52
N MET A 259 -6.94 -15.37 -33.21
CA MET A 259 -6.81 -16.15 -34.45
C MET A 259 -6.96 -17.66 -34.17
N ASP A 260 -6.41 -18.16 -33.07
CA ASP A 260 -6.59 -19.55 -32.64
C ASP A 260 -8.06 -19.88 -32.32
N ASP A 261 -8.79 -18.96 -31.70
CA ASP A 261 -10.24 -19.09 -31.47
C ASP A 261 -11.02 -19.20 -32.80
N LEU A 262 -10.54 -18.54 -33.85
CA LEU A 262 -11.05 -18.63 -35.22
C LEU A 262 -10.60 -19.92 -35.94
N LYS A 263 -9.99 -20.86 -35.23
CA LYS A 263 -9.50 -22.16 -35.73
C LYS A 263 -8.32 -22.05 -36.70
N LEU A 264 -7.57 -20.95 -36.65
CA LEU A 264 -6.32 -20.80 -37.38
C LEU A 264 -5.16 -21.23 -36.47
N TYR A 265 -4.22 -22.01 -36.99
CA TYR A 265 -3.03 -22.35 -36.21
C TYR A 265 -2.04 -21.17 -36.24
N THR A 266 -1.78 -20.57 -35.07
CA THR A 266 -0.86 -19.44 -34.98
C THR A 266 0.13 -19.56 -33.82
N GLN A 267 1.26 -18.87 -33.93
CA GLN A 267 2.24 -18.77 -32.85
C GLN A 267 2.75 -17.33 -32.72
N PRO A 268 2.59 -16.66 -31.56
CA PRO A 268 3.05 -15.27 -31.38
C PRO A 268 4.54 -15.04 -31.70
N ARG A 269 5.37 -16.08 -31.50
CA ARG A 269 6.81 -16.05 -31.80
C ARG A 269 7.10 -15.70 -33.26
N TRP A 270 6.23 -16.12 -34.19
CA TRP A 270 6.38 -15.85 -35.63
C TRP A 270 6.48 -14.35 -35.94
N PHE A 271 5.87 -13.51 -35.11
CA PHE A 271 5.91 -12.07 -35.21
C PHE A 271 6.92 -11.42 -34.26
N LEU A 272 6.99 -11.87 -33.00
CA LEU A 272 7.83 -11.24 -31.98
C LEU A 272 9.34 -11.36 -32.26
N GLU A 273 9.75 -12.47 -32.89
CA GLU A 273 11.15 -12.76 -33.23
C GLU A 273 11.64 -11.98 -34.47
N LEU A 274 10.76 -11.32 -35.21
CA LEU A 274 11.14 -10.56 -36.41
C LEU A 274 12.02 -9.36 -36.06
N ASP A 275 13.05 -9.15 -36.87
CA ASP A 275 13.85 -7.93 -36.83
C ASP A 275 13.13 -6.77 -37.55
N ILE A 276 13.67 -5.56 -37.43
CA ILE A 276 13.04 -4.37 -38.01
C ILE A 276 12.94 -4.43 -39.55
N THR A 277 13.88 -5.10 -40.22
CA THR A 277 13.91 -5.22 -41.68
C THR A 277 12.79 -6.15 -42.15
N LYS A 278 12.65 -7.30 -41.51
CA LYS A 278 11.56 -8.26 -41.74
C LYS A 278 10.21 -7.67 -41.36
N LEU A 279 10.11 -6.85 -40.32
CA LEU A 279 8.88 -6.14 -39.98
C LEU A 279 8.47 -5.10 -41.04
N LYS A 280 9.43 -4.36 -41.61
CA LYS A 280 9.15 -3.44 -42.72
C LYS A 280 8.65 -4.20 -43.94
N LYS A 281 9.31 -5.31 -44.29
CA LYS A 281 8.86 -6.20 -45.35
C LYS A 281 7.45 -6.74 -45.06
N LEU A 282 7.20 -7.22 -43.85
CA LEU A 282 5.89 -7.73 -43.44
C LEU A 282 4.78 -6.70 -43.64
N TYR A 283 5.00 -5.45 -43.22
CA TYR A 283 4.05 -4.36 -43.45
C TYR A 283 3.75 -4.22 -44.94
N SER A 284 4.79 -4.10 -45.79
CA SER A 284 4.63 -3.96 -47.23
C SER A 284 3.91 -5.14 -47.88
N GLU A 285 4.24 -6.38 -47.53
CA GLU A 285 3.59 -7.57 -48.10
C GLU A 285 2.11 -7.65 -47.69
N THR A 286 1.79 -7.39 -46.42
CA THR A 286 0.39 -7.42 -45.96
C THR A 286 -0.44 -6.25 -46.50
N GLU A 287 0.17 -5.08 -46.65
CA GLU A 287 -0.43 -3.93 -47.31
C GLU A 287 -0.69 -4.24 -48.79
N ASP A 288 0.25 -4.88 -49.48
CA ASP A 288 0.09 -5.26 -50.88
C ASP A 288 -1.04 -6.28 -51.09
N ILE A 289 -1.12 -7.30 -50.21
CA ILE A 289 -2.21 -8.28 -50.23
C ILE A 289 -3.57 -7.56 -50.08
N TRP A 290 -3.72 -6.75 -49.04
CA TRP A 290 -4.97 -6.04 -48.74
C TRP A 290 -5.34 -4.98 -49.78
N SER A 291 -4.37 -4.18 -50.21
CA SER A 291 -4.59 -3.03 -51.08
C SER A 291 -4.78 -3.47 -52.54
N TYR A 292 -3.98 -4.43 -53.01
CA TYR A 292 -3.85 -4.75 -54.42
C TYR A 292 -4.24 -6.21 -54.75
N ARG A 293 -3.64 -7.23 -54.13
CA ARG A 293 -3.81 -8.63 -54.58
C ARG A 293 -5.22 -9.18 -54.38
N THR A 294 -5.93 -8.71 -53.36
CA THR A 294 -7.33 -9.11 -53.11
C THR A 294 -8.33 -8.60 -54.15
N MET A 295 -7.97 -7.58 -54.94
CA MET A 295 -8.84 -6.97 -55.97
C MET A 295 -10.23 -6.54 -55.46
N LEU A 296 -10.36 -6.24 -54.17
CA LEU A 296 -11.62 -5.84 -53.56
C LEU A 296 -11.93 -4.35 -53.76
N THR A 297 -13.17 -4.05 -54.11
CA THR A 297 -13.69 -2.67 -54.10
C THR A 297 -13.81 -2.13 -52.67
N LEU A 298 -13.85 -0.80 -52.51
CA LEU A 298 -14.01 -0.17 -51.19
C LEU A 298 -15.25 -0.69 -50.42
N GLU A 299 -16.36 -0.91 -51.11
CA GLU A 299 -17.59 -1.45 -50.51
C GLU A 299 -17.42 -2.91 -50.05
N GLN A 300 -16.65 -3.72 -50.77
CA GLN A 300 -16.33 -5.08 -50.34
C GLN A 300 -15.34 -5.09 -49.17
N LYS A 301 -14.38 -4.16 -49.13
CA LYS A 301 -13.42 -4.03 -48.02
C LYS A 301 -14.10 -3.75 -46.67
N LYS A 302 -15.25 -3.05 -46.67
CA LYS A 302 -16.09 -2.86 -45.47
C LYS A 302 -16.64 -4.16 -44.87
N LYS A 303 -16.50 -5.31 -45.54
CA LYS A 303 -16.83 -6.62 -44.95
C LYS A 303 -15.79 -7.09 -43.93
N TYR A 304 -14.53 -6.69 -44.11
CA TYR A 304 -13.39 -7.20 -43.36
C TYR A 304 -12.86 -6.20 -42.32
N THR A 305 -13.12 -4.91 -42.50
CA THR A 305 -12.85 -3.87 -41.48
C THR A 305 -14.04 -2.93 -41.36
N LYS A 306 -14.25 -2.30 -40.20
CA LYS A 306 -15.44 -1.45 -39.95
C LYS A 306 -15.59 -0.31 -40.94
N THR A 307 -14.47 0.30 -41.32
CA THR A 307 -14.41 1.47 -42.21
C THR A 307 -14.06 1.10 -43.66
N GLY A 308 -13.64 -0.14 -43.93
CA GLY A 308 -13.07 -0.55 -45.21
C GLY A 308 -11.64 -0.06 -45.44
N THR A 309 -10.98 0.49 -44.41
CA THR A 309 -9.61 1.00 -44.47
C THR A 309 -8.69 0.23 -43.54
N ALA A 310 -7.50 -0.10 -44.03
CA ALA A 310 -6.39 -0.68 -43.28
C ALA A 310 -5.08 -0.25 -43.96
N PHE A 311 -3.97 -0.26 -43.23
CA PHE A 311 -2.64 0.15 -43.71
C PHE A 311 -2.59 1.57 -44.31
N THR A 312 -3.15 2.55 -43.60
CA THR A 312 -3.23 3.94 -44.09
C THR A 312 -1.89 4.66 -44.14
N GLU A 313 -0.88 4.14 -43.47
CA GLU A 313 0.46 4.75 -43.43
C GLU A 313 1.26 4.36 -44.67
N HIS A 314 1.82 5.36 -45.36
CA HIS A 314 2.61 5.11 -46.56
C HIS A 314 3.89 4.33 -46.25
N VAL A 315 4.22 3.35 -47.11
CA VAL A 315 5.44 2.52 -47.01
C VAL A 315 6.72 3.34 -46.88
N SER A 316 6.81 4.52 -47.51
CA SER A 316 7.95 5.44 -47.36
C SER A 316 8.17 5.91 -45.92
N LYS A 317 7.09 6.16 -45.18
CA LYS A 317 7.15 6.52 -43.75
C LYS A 317 7.57 5.32 -42.91
N ILE A 318 7.04 4.14 -43.22
CA ILE A 318 7.39 2.88 -42.54
C ILE A 318 8.88 2.54 -42.72
N ASN A 319 9.41 2.71 -43.93
CA ASN A 319 10.83 2.45 -44.24
C ASN A 319 11.79 3.37 -43.46
N LYS A 320 11.34 4.57 -43.08
CA LYS A 320 12.14 5.52 -42.28
C LYS A 320 12.15 5.20 -40.77
N LEU A 321 11.21 4.39 -40.28
CA LEU A 321 11.14 4.04 -38.86
C LEU A 321 12.36 3.20 -38.44
N GLN A 322 12.92 3.53 -37.28
CA GLN A 322 14.07 2.82 -36.67
C GLN A 322 13.70 2.12 -35.35
N ASP A 323 12.56 2.48 -34.75
CA ASP A 323 12.08 1.87 -33.52
C ASP A 323 11.23 0.62 -33.85
N LYS A 324 11.73 -0.56 -33.45
CA LYS A 324 11.07 -1.85 -33.62
C LYS A 324 9.69 -1.86 -32.95
N TYR A 325 9.57 -1.32 -31.75
CA TYR A 325 8.34 -1.40 -30.94
C TYR A 325 7.23 -0.52 -31.53
N ILE A 326 7.57 0.67 -32.05
CA ILE A 326 6.61 1.52 -32.76
C ILE A 326 6.07 0.80 -34.00
N LEU A 327 6.96 0.18 -34.79
CA LEU A 327 6.57 -0.56 -35.99
C LEU A 327 5.72 -1.80 -35.65
N GLN A 328 6.11 -2.56 -34.63
CA GLN A 328 5.32 -3.69 -34.14
C GLN A 328 3.92 -3.26 -33.73
N ASN A 329 3.80 -2.17 -32.96
CA ASN A 329 2.50 -1.68 -32.53
C ASN A 329 1.63 -1.22 -33.71
N LEU A 330 2.21 -0.56 -34.71
CA LEU A 330 1.48 -0.18 -35.94
C LEU A 330 0.94 -1.40 -36.68
N ILE A 331 1.76 -2.43 -36.90
CA ILE A 331 1.32 -3.66 -37.59
C ILE A 331 0.24 -4.37 -36.76
N LEU A 332 0.43 -4.50 -35.45
CA LEU A 332 -0.55 -5.14 -34.56
C LEU A 332 -1.88 -4.39 -34.52
N ASN A 333 -1.90 -3.05 -34.65
CA ASN A 333 -3.15 -2.29 -34.77
C ASN A 333 -3.93 -2.66 -36.04
N GLU A 334 -3.23 -2.91 -37.16
CA GLU A 334 -3.89 -3.36 -38.39
C GLU A 334 -4.36 -4.80 -38.28
N TYR A 335 -3.58 -5.68 -37.64
CA TYR A 335 -3.95 -7.08 -37.43
C TYR A 335 -5.16 -7.22 -36.50
N GLU A 336 -5.24 -6.38 -35.46
CA GLU A 336 -6.39 -6.31 -34.56
C GLU A 336 -7.68 -5.99 -35.33
N LYS A 337 -7.64 -5.08 -36.31
CA LYS A 337 -8.81 -4.79 -37.15
C LYS A 337 -9.26 -6.06 -37.89
N PHE A 338 -8.36 -6.76 -38.54
CA PHE A 338 -8.69 -7.99 -39.28
C PHE A 338 -9.23 -9.11 -38.39
N ALA A 339 -8.71 -9.27 -37.18
CA ALA A 339 -9.15 -10.33 -36.26
C ALA A 339 -10.52 -10.09 -35.59
N TYR A 340 -10.95 -8.82 -35.50
CA TYR A 340 -12.13 -8.43 -34.71
C TYR A 340 -13.22 -7.67 -35.47
N GLU A 341 -12.91 -7.02 -36.60
CA GLU A 341 -13.84 -6.09 -37.27
C GLU A 341 -14.60 -6.65 -38.47
N GLY A 342 -14.38 -7.92 -38.84
CA GLY A 342 -15.15 -8.58 -39.88
C GLY A 342 -16.64 -8.66 -39.54
N LYS A 343 -17.50 -8.59 -40.57
CA LYS A 343 -18.97 -8.67 -40.40
C LYS A 343 -19.42 -10.04 -39.92
N THR A 344 -18.76 -11.09 -40.40
CA THR A 344 -19.00 -12.49 -40.02
C THR A 344 -17.70 -13.12 -39.51
N THR A 345 -17.83 -14.28 -38.84
CA THR A 345 -16.67 -15.07 -38.42
C THR A 345 -15.80 -15.49 -39.61
N ASP A 346 -16.41 -15.83 -40.74
CA ASP A 346 -15.71 -16.22 -41.97
C ASP A 346 -14.95 -15.05 -42.61
N ASP A 347 -15.49 -13.83 -42.52
CA ASP A 347 -14.79 -12.62 -42.95
C ASP A 347 -13.52 -12.40 -42.10
N CYS A 348 -13.62 -12.56 -40.77
CA CYS A 348 -12.45 -12.47 -39.89
C CYS A 348 -11.41 -13.55 -40.21
N ILE A 349 -11.86 -14.80 -40.44
CA ILE A 349 -10.98 -15.91 -40.85
C ILE A 349 -10.22 -15.54 -42.12
N THR A 350 -10.92 -15.05 -43.14
CA THR A 350 -10.34 -14.65 -44.43
C THR A 350 -9.31 -13.52 -44.26
N ALA A 351 -9.64 -12.51 -43.45
CA ALA A 351 -8.73 -11.41 -43.18
C ALA A 351 -7.48 -11.85 -42.39
N CYS A 352 -7.64 -12.76 -41.44
CA CYS A 352 -6.53 -13.38 -40.73
C CYS A 352 -5.66 -14.27 -41.63
N TYR A 353 -6.20 -14.89 -42.67
CA TYR A 353 -5.37 -15.58 -43.67
C TYR A 353 -4.43 -14.63 -44.42
N TRP A 354 -4.84 -13.38 -44.68
CA TRP A 354 -3.93 -12.38 -45.27
C TRP A 354 -2.75 -12.04 -44.36
N ILE A 355 -2.99 -11.99 -43.05
CA ILE A 355 -1.92 -11.85 -42.05
C ILE A 355 -0.95 -13.02 -42.15
N LEU A 356 -1.48 -14.25 -42.13
CA LEU A 356 -0.67 -15.47 -42.17
C LEU A 356 0.13 -15.60 -43.47
N MET A 357 -0.46 -15.20 -44.60
CA MET A 357 0.25 -15.13 -45.89
C MET A 357 1.41 -14.13 -45.87
N GLY A 358 1.25 -12.97 -45.23
CA GLY A 358 2.35 -12.03 -45.07
C GLY A 358 3.44 -12.57 -44.14
N LEU A 359 3.05 -13.22 -43.05
CA LEU A 359 3.98 -13.83 -42.10
C LEU A 359 4.80 -14.97 -42.71
N SER A 360 4.19 -15.83 -43.54
CA SER A 360 4.89 -16.93 -44.21
C SER A 360 5.96 -16.45 -45.20
N ILE A 361 5.88 -15.21 -45.69
CA ILE A 361 6.89 -14.62 -46.60
C ILE A 361 8.15 -14.16 -45.85
N VAL A 362 8.02 -13.78 -44.58
CA VAL A 362 9.11 -13.12 -43.83
C VAL A 362 9.67 -13.96 -42.68
N SER A 363 8.90 -14.92 -42.19
CA SER A 363 9.22 -15.74 -41.03
C SER A 363 9.35 -17.20 -41.43
N ASP A 364 10.57 -17.73 -41.38
CA ASP A 364 10.86 -19.12 -41.78
C ASP A 364 10.06 -20.10 -40.91
N SER A 365 9.96 -19.84 -39.61
CA SER A 365 9.13 -20.62 -38.67
C SER A 365 7.63 -20.56 -38.97
N ALA A 366 7.13 -19.47 -39.58
CA ALA A 366 5.73 -19.39 -40.00
C ALA A 366 5.51 -20.14 -41.33
N ALA A 367 6.47 -20.06 -42.25
CA ALA A 367 6.45 -20.80 -43.51
C ALA A 367 6.42 -22.31 -43.28
N GLU A 368 7.25 -22.81 -42.36
CA GLU A 368 7.25 -24.22 -41.94
C GLU A 368 5.94 -24.63 -41.26
N GLY A 369 5.35 -23.74 -40.46
CA GLY A 369 4.09 -24.00 -39.75
C GLY A 369 2.87 -23.99 -40.64
N MET A 370 2.94 -23.34 -41.81
CA MET A 370 1.84 -23.21 -42.78
C MET A 370 2.30 -23.46 -44.24
N PRO A 371 2.76 -24.67 -44.60
CA PRO A 371 3.30 -24.95 -45.94
C PRO A 371 2.28 -24.73 -47.08
N GLU A 372 0.99 -24.94 -46.80
CA GLU A 372 -0.11 -24.76 -47.75
C GLU A 372 -0.21 -23.31 -48.26
N LEU A 373 0.08 -22.32 -47.40
CA LEU A 373 0.09 -20.92 -47.77
C LEU A 373 1.29 -20.55 -48.63
N VAL A 374 2.43 -21.22 -48.42
CA VAL A 374 3.62 -21.02 -49.26
C VAL A 374 3.38 -21.58 -50.66
N GLN A 375 2.75 -22.76 -50.76
CA GLN A 375 2.43 -23.39 -52.05
C GLN A 375 1.43 -22.56 -52.87
N SER A 376 0.38 -22.01 -52.25
CA SER A 376 -0.60 -21.18 -52.95
C SER A 376 -0.03 -19.86 -53.48
N GLN A 377 1.08 -19.39 -52.92
CA GLN A 377 1.80 -18.20 -53.37
C GLN A 377 2.76 -18.47 -54.53
N ILE A 378 3.22 -19.71 -54.72
CA ILE A 378 4.12 -20.10 -55.84
C ILE A 378 3.30 -20.36 -57.13
N ILE A 379 2.02 -20.66 -57.00
CA ILE A 379 1.13 -21.07 -58.10
C ILE A 379 0.43 -19.85 -58.76
N ASN A 380 0.53 -18.65 -58.18
CA ASN A 380 0.04 -17.37 -58.73
C ASN A 380 1.21 -16.43 -59.04
#